data_AF-A0A3B8KZL9-F1
#
_entry.id   AF-A0A3B8KZL9-F1
#
_cell.length_a   1.000
_cell.length_b   1.000
_cell.length_c   1.000
_cell.angle_alpha   90.00
_cell.angle_beta   90.00
_cell.angle_gamma   90.00
#
_symmetry.space_group_name_H-M   'P 1'
#
loop_
_entity.id
_entity.type
_entity.pdbx_description
1 polymer ?
#
loop_
_entity_poly.entity_id
_entity_poly.type
_entity_poly.pdbx_seq_one_letter_code
_entity_poly.pdbx_strand_id
1 'polypeptide(L)'
;GHSADDTVRCLELSTGRLLWAFTAGGPVRLAPTISDDRVLFGSDDGHVYCVRLDDGRRLWKRPAAPDVRWIAGNQRLISAWPIRTGVLVEAGVAYCCAGIFPTQGVHQVAFRVSDGHRLAANRVTVSAQGYLTRRSGRLFVDTGRDPAGGFLAELKRRGKGVGRETSTLADDYRFSFVGAGDLRIGGADGHVAAFDRRSGTKTWSAPVSGRAWSLAIAGGYLLASTDTGEVTAFGPRPVDMPISHDSRPTPSAASPSASTTAILKALPHRRGYAIVLGDSNAQEGINLARHTALQVHVLLNSPQAVTRARETVWQHGLAGRVTPVHSKSPRAETYVDSLFNLAL
;
A
#
# COMPACT_ATOMS: atom_id res chain seq x y z
N GLY A 1 5.69 -0.34 3.41
CA GLY A 1 4.84 -1.01 2.41
C GLY A 1 5.33 -0.59 1.04
N HIS A 2 5.26 -1.47 0.06
CA HIS A 2 5.87 -1.25 -1.24
C HIS A 2 4.84 -1.47 -2.35
N SER A 3 4.78 -0.51 -3.27
CA SER A 3 3.74 -0.41 -4.29
C SER A 3 4.09 -1.15 -5.59
N ALA A 4 5.36 -1.52 -5.79
CA ALA A 4 5.78 -2.24 -6.99
C ALA A 4 5.70 -3.77 -6.85
N ASP A 5 5.82 -4.30 -5.63
CA ASP A 5 5.83 -5.75 -5.35
C ASP A 5 4.77 -6.16 -4.31
N ASP A 6 3.85 -5.25 -4.00
CA ASP A 6 2.70 -5.49 -3.14
C ASP A 6 3.06 -5.92 -1.70
N THR A 7 4.30 -5.66 -1.26
CA THR A 7 4.87 -6.26 -0.05
C THR A 7 5.05 -5.26 1.10
N VAL A 8 4.75 -5.70 2.32
CA VAL A 8 5.15 -5.05 3.58
C VAL A 8 6.36 -5.78 4.13
N ARG A 9 7.42 -5.05 4.48
CA ARG A 9 8.64 -5.59 5.08
C ARG A 9 8.83 -5.00 6.47
N CYS A 10 9.29 -5.82 7.40
CA CYS A 10 9.81 -5.38 8.68
C CYS A 10 11.31 -5.58 8.70
N LEU A 11 12.02 -4.50 9.00
CA LEU A 11 13.48 -4.46 9.03
C LEU A 11 13.92 -4.14 10.45
N GLU A 12 15.02 -4.74 10.87
CA GLU A 12 15.69 -4.39 12.12
C GLU A 12 16.26 -2.97 12.02
N LEU A 13 15.91 -2.08 12.96
CA LEU A 13 16.25 -0.66 12.87
C LEU A 13 17.76 -0.40 12.81
N SER A 14 18.55 -1.17 13.58
CA SER A 14 19.99 -0.98 13.69
C SER A 14 20.77 -1.52 12.48
N THR A 15 20.27 -2.59 11.85
CA THR A 15 21.01 -3.33 10.81
C THR A 15 20.31 -3.36 9.46
N GLY A 16 19.11 -2.79 9.33
CA GLY A 16 18.29 -2.94 8.13
C GLY A 16 17.87 -4.38 7.80
N ARG A 17 18.31 -5.38 8.58
CA ARG A 17 18.10 -6.79 8.28
C ARG A 17 16.61 -7.11 8.19
N LEU A 18 16.22 -7.79 7.12
CA LEU A 18 14.85 -8.28 6.95
C LEU A 18 14.50 -9.25 8.08
N LEU A 19 13.50 -8.89 8.88
CA LEU A 19 12.90 -9.74 9.90
C LEU A 19 11.82 -10.63 9.30
N TRP A 20 10.90 -10.02 8.55
CA TRP A 20 9.84 -10.71 7.84
C TRP A 20 9.29 -9.87 6.68
N ALA A 21 8.61 -10.53 5.75
CA ALA A 21 7.90 -9.89 4.65
C ALA A 21 6.49 -10.50 4.48
N PHE A 22 5.53 -9.67 4.08
CA PHE A 22 4.16 -10.07 3.78
C PHE A 22 3.69 -9.48 2.45
N THR A 23 3.26 -10.33 1.51
CA THR A 23 2.76 -9.88 0.20
C THR A 23 1.23 -9.81 0.17
N ALA A 24 0.68 -8.62 -0.07
CA ALA A 24 -0.75 -8.36 -0.19
C ALA A 24 -1.31 -8.78 -1.57
N GLY A 25 -2.61 -8.61 -1.81
CA GLY A 25 -3.25 -8.89 -3.10
C GLY A 25 -2.95 -7.86 -4.20
N GLY A 26 -2.37 -6.72 -3.83
CA GLY A 26 -2.07 -5.61 -4.72
C GLY A 26 -1.29 -4.51 -3.99
N PRO A 27 -1.03 -3.37 -4.64
CA PRO A 27 -0.11 -2.36 -4.13
C PRO A 27 -0.40 -1.91 -2.71
N VAL A 28 0.62 -1.87 -1.85
CA VAL A 28 0.55 -1.23 -0.53
C VAL A 28 1.15 0.16 -0.65
N ARG A 29 0.29 1.17 -0.73
CA ARG A 29 0.69 2.54 -1.09
C ARG A 29 1.08 3.42 0.09
N LEU A 30 0.50 3.16 1.25
CA LEU A 30 0.68 3.99 2.45
C LEU A 30 1.46 3.21 3.51
N ALA A 31 2.12 3.92 4.42
CA ALA A 31 2.87 3.29 5.49
C ALA A 31 1.94 2.43 6.37
N PRO A 32 2.36 1.20 6.74
CA PRO A 32 1.66 0.40 7.73
C PRO A 32 1.64 1.08 9.10
N THR A 33 0.57 0.86 9.85
CA THR A 33 0.40 1.36 11.21
C THR A 33 0.66 0.25 12.21
N ILE A 34 1.56 0.50 13.14
CA ILE A 34 1.83 -0.42 14.26
C ILE A 34 0.93 -0.03 15.43
N SER A 35 0.24 -1.01 16.01
CA SER A 35 -0.54 -0.88 17.24
C SER A 35 -0.32 -2.13 18.07
N ASP A 36 0.33 -1.98 19.22
CA ASP A 36 0.72 -3.09 20.09
C ASP A 36 1.50 -4.18 19.33
N ASP A 37 1.01 -5.42 19.34
CA ASP A 37 1.60 -6.59 18.67
C ASP A 37 1.20 -6.73 17.19
N ARG A 38 0.62 -5.68 16.59
CA ARG A 38 -0.03 -5.73 15.27
C ARG A 38 0.48 -4.68 14.32
N VAL A 39 0.51 -5.05 13.05
CA VAL A 39 0.75 -4.16 11.91
C VAL A 39 -0.47 -4.17 11.01
N LEU A 40 -1.04 -3.00 10.75
CA LEU A 40 -2.24 -2.81 9.95
C LEU A 40 -1.94 -1.97 8.70
N PHE A 41 -2.50 -2.35 7.56
CA PHE A 41 -2.31 -1.60 6.32
C PHE A 41 -3.43 -1.88 5.32
N GLY A 42 -3.64 -0.92 4.42
CA GLY A 42 -4.52 -1.03 3.27
C GLY A 42 -3.77 -1.44 2.01
N SER A 43 -4.48 -2.11 1.09
CA SER A 43 -3.97 -2.47 -0.23
C SER A 43 -4.94 -2.01 -1.32
N ASP A 44 -4.38 -1.75 -2.51
CA ASP A 44 -5.15 -1.52 -3.73
C ASP A 44 -6.01 -2.74 -4.11
N ASP A 45 -5.83 -3.91 -3.49
CA ASP A 45 -6.77 -5.05 -3.61
C ASP A 45 -8.11 -4.86 -2.87
N GLY A 46 -8.33 -3.69 -2.25
CA GLY A 46 -9.55 -3.34 -1.55
C GLY A 46 -9.69 -3.92 -0.14
N HIS A 47 -8.62 -4.50 0.40
CA HIS A 47 -8.64 -5.11 1.72
C HIS A 47 -7.71 -4.41 2.72
N VAL A 48 -8.16 -4.42 3.98
CA VAL A 48 -7.33 -4.14 5.14
C VAL A 48 -6.75 -5.45 5.63
N TYR A 49 -5.46 -5.42 5.93
CA TYR A 49 -4.70 -6.52 6.50
C TYR A 49 -4.29 -6.18 7.92
N CYS A 50 -4.28 -7.19 8.78
CA CYS A 50 -3.60 -7.15 10.07
C CYS A 50 -2.69 -8.37 10.17
N VAL A 51 -1.41 -8.11 10.44
CA VAL A 51 -0.37 -9.11 10.63
C VAL A 51 0.29 -8.93 11.99
N ARG A 52 0.89 -9.99 12.52
CA ARG A 52 1.63 -9.94 13.78
C ARG A 52 2.95 -9.21 13.58
N LEU A 53 3.35 -8.40 14.56
CA LEU A 53 4.55 -7.56 14.48
C LEU A 53 5.85 -8.36 14.52
N ASP A 54 5.86 -9.51 15.19
CA ASP A 54 7.02 -10.38 15.39
C ASP A 54 7.39 -11.21 14.15
N ASP A 55 6.42 -11.77 13.44
CA ASP A 55 6.63 -12.74 12.35
C ASP A 55 5.88 -12.43 11.05
N GLY A 56 5.09 -11.36 11.00
CA GLY A 56 4.31 -11.00 9.82
C GLY A 56 3.16 -11.96 9.49
N ARG A 57 2.80 -12.90 10.38
CA ARG A 57 1.70 -13.83 10.16
C ARG A 57 0.38 -13.08 10.14
N ARG A 58 -0.42 -13.32 9.10
CA ARG A 58 -1.76 -12.74 8.97
C ARG A 58 -2.67 -13.18 10.12
N LEU A 59 -3.16 -12.22 10.88
CA LEU A 59 -4.19 -12.41 11.90
C LEU A 59 -5.59 -12.33 11.27
N TRP A 60 -5.83 -11.32 10.43
CA TRP A 60 -7.07 -11.20 9.66
C TRP A 60 -6.89 -10.39 8.37
N LYS A 61 -7.85 -10.56 7.44
CA LYS A 61 -8.02 -9.81 6.19
C LYS A 61 -9.50 -9.50 6.02
N ARG A 62 -9.84 -8.25 5.70
CA ARG A 62 -11.24 -7.81 5.52
C ARG A 62 -11.40 -6.91 4.30
N PRO A 63 -12.43 -7.13 3.45
CA PRO A 63 -12.76 -6.17 2.41
C PRO A 63 -13.22 -4.87 3.08
N ALA A 64 -12.93 -3.72 2.46
CA ALA A 64 -13.40 -2.41 2.93
C ALA A 64 -14.67 -1.96 2.17
N ALA A 65 -14.83 -2.35 0.90
CA ALA A 65 -16.07 -2.14 0.16
C ALA A 65 -17.07 -3.30 0.34
N PRO A 66 -18.36 -3.11 -0.04
CA PRO A 66 -19.39 -4.17 0.00
C PRO A 66 -19.13 -5.30 -1.00
N ASP A 67 -18.36 -5.03 -2.05
CA ASP A 67 -18.13 -5.93 -3.16
C ASP A 67 -16.64 -5.95 -3.56
N VAL A 68 -16.24 -7.00 -4.27
CA VAL A 68 -14.89 -7.22 -4.80
C VAL A 68 -14.96 -7.21 -6.32
N ARG A 69 -14.65 -6.05 -6.90
CA ARG A 69 -14.59 -5.86 -8.36
C ARG A 69 -13.19 -5.45 -8.77
N TRP A 70 -12.57 -6.19 -9.67
CA TRP A 70 -11.24 -5.89 -10.19
C TRP A 70 -11.32 -5.08 -11.48
N ILE A 71 -10.52 -4.02 -11.56
CA ILE A 71 -10.38 -3.14 -12.72
C ILE A 71 -8.90 -2.98 -13.09
N ALA A 72 -8.64 -2.66 -14.35
CA ALA A 72 -7.34 -2.19 -14.78
C ALA A 72 -7.08 -0.78 -14.25
N GLY A 73 -5.99 -0.59 -13.52
CA GLY A 73 -5.56 0.71 -13.01
C GLY A 73 -4.08 0.73 -12.69
N ASN A 74 -3.37 1.80 -13.09
CA ASN A 74 -1.92 1.93 -12.90
C ASN A 74 -1.13 0.71 -13.42
N GLN A 75 -1.50 0.20 -14.60
CA GLN A 75 -0.90 -0.98 -15.24
C GLN A 75 -0.99 -2.28 -14.41
N ARG A 76 -1.90 -2.35 -13.44
CA ARG A 76 -2.15 -3.53 -12.62
C ARG A 76 -3.66 -3.77 -12.52
N LEU A 77 -4.05 -4.96 -12.08
CA LEU A 77 -5.40 -5.15 -11.57
C LEU A 77 -5.47 -4.70 -10.14
N ILE A 78 -6.45 -3.85 -9.85
CA ILE A 78 -6.74 -3.30 -8.53
C ILE A 78 -8.24 -3.44 -8.26
N SER A 79 -8.64 -3.32 -7.00
CA SER A 79 -10.05 -3.16 -6.64
C SER A 79 -10.60 -1.87 -7.24
N ALA A 80 -11.88 -1.88 -7.63
CA ALA A 80 -12.65 -0.68 -7.94
C ALA A 80 -12.73 0.28 -6.72
N TRP A 81 -12.58 -0.27 -5.51
CA TRP A 81 -12.45 0.46 -4.26
C TRP A 81 -11.10 0.18 -3.61
N PRO A 82 -10.00 0.71 -4.14
CA PRO A 82 -8.67 0.49 -3.56
C PRO A 82 -8.57 1.23 -2.22
N ILE A 83 -7.81 0.68 -1.26
CA ILE A 83 -7.51 1.39 -0.01
C ILE A 83 -6.28 2.25 -0.22
N ARG A 84 -6.51 3.52 -0.53
CA ARG A 84 -5.45 4.54 -0.71
C ARG A 84 -5.36 5.52 0.44
N THR A 85 -5.88 5.12 1.59
CA THR A 85 -5.62 5.81 2.84
C THR A 85 -4.64 5.04 3.72
N GLY A 86 -4.03 5.72 4.68
CA GLY A 86 -3.46 5.05 5.84
C GLY A 86 -4.56 4.32 6.64
N VAL A 87 -4.14 3.45 7.57
CA VAL A 87 -5.05 2.82 8.54
C VAL A 87 -4.86 3.50 9.89
N LEU A 88 -5.73 4.45 10.23
CA LEU A 88 -5.63 5.13 11.53
C LEU A 88 -6.14 4.19 12.63
N VAL A 89 -5.31 3.91 13.64
CA VAL A 89 -5.72 3.13 14.81
C VAL A 89 -5.93 4.05 16.01
N GLU A 90 -7.11 3.96 16.64
CA GLU A 90 -7.43 4.67 17.87
C GLU A 90 -8.30 3.78 18.77
N ALA A 91 -7.90 3.62 20.04
CA ALA A 91 -8.66 2.88 21.06
C ALA A 91 -9.14 1.49 20.61
N GLY A 92 -8.26 0.72 19.96
CA GLY A 92 -8.58 -0.63 19.45
C GLY A 92 -9.47 -0.64 18.20
N VAL A 93 -9.66 0.50 17.54
CA VAL A 93 -10.43 0.62 16.28
C VAL A 93 -9.52 1.11 15.16
N ALA A 94 -9.55 0.40 14.03
CA ALA A 94 -8.85 0.73 12.80
C ALA A 94 -9.80 1.37 11.79
N TYR A 95 -9.50 2.60 11.37
CA TYR A 95 -10.25 3.36 10.39
C TYR A 95 -9.48 3.41 9.06
N CYS A 96 -10.19 3.27 7.94
CA CYS A 96 -9.64 3.48 6.60
C CYS A 96 -10.75 3.89 5.63
N CYS A 97 -10.37 4.32 4.42
CA CYS A 97 -11.31 4.51 3.32
C CYS A 97 -10.93 3.68 2.10
N ALA A 98 -11.94 3.21 1.38
CA ALA A 98 -11.79 2.46 0.13
C ALA A 98 -12.56 3.14 -1.00
N GLY A 99 -11.91 3.35 -2.14
CA GLY A 99 -12.49 4.08 -3.28
C GLY A 99 -11.90 5.47 -3.46
N ILE A 100 -11.77 5.87 -4.72
CA ILE A 100 -11.23 7.19 -5.11
C ILE A 100 -12.17 7.97 -6.02
N PHE A 101 -13.23 7.33 -6.54
CA PHE A 101 -14.22 7.95 -7.42
C PHE A 101 -15.56 8.03 -6.70
N PRO A 102 -15.97 9.21 -6.20
CA PRO A 102 -17.23 9.38 -5.47
C PRO A 102 -18.46 8.86 -6.24
N THR A 103 -18.47 9.00 -7.57
CA THR A 103 -19.53 8.48 -8.44
C THR A 103 -19.64 6.94 -8.44
N GLN A 104 -18.56 6.24 -8.10
CA GLN A 104 -18.52 4.79 -7.94
C GLN A 104 -18.65 4.36 -6.46
N GLY A 105 -18.78 5.33 -5.56
CA GLY A 105 -18.80 5.15 -4.12
C GLY A 105 -17.40 5.19 -3.51
N VAL A 106 -17.27 5.93 -2.41
CA VAL A 106 -16.13 5.83 -1.49
C VAL A 106 -16.67 5.40 -0.14
N HIS A 107 -15.97 4.47 0.52
CA HIS A 107 -16.41 3.82 1.73
C HIS A 107 -15.46 4.13 2.89
N GLN A 108 -15.93 4.84 3.91
CA GLN A 108 -15.26 4.92 5.20
C GLN A 108 -15.65 3.70 6.02
N VAL A 109 -14.68 2.99 6.59
CA VAL A 109 -14.93 1.79 7.39
C VAL A 109 -14.13 1.80 8.68
N ALA A 110 -14.68 1.13 9.69
CA ALA A 110 -14.04 0.90 10.96
C ALA A 110 -14.02 -0.60 11.28
N PHE A 111 -12.90 -1.11 11.75
CA PHE A 111 -12.72 -2.49 12.20
C PHE A 111 -12.20 -2.53 13.63
N ARG A 112 -12.65 -3.49 14.42
CA ARG A 112 -12.00 -3.81 15.69
C ARG A 112 -10.63 -4.43 15.40
N VAL A 113 -9.58 -3.90 16.02
CA VAL A 113 -8.18 -4.30 15.76
C VAL A 113 -7.92 -5.76 16.15
N SER A 114 -8.56 -6.26 17.21
CA SER A 114 -8.31 -7.61 17.75
C SER A 114 -8.69 -8.73 16.78
N ASP A 115 -9.83 -8.62 16.08
CA ASP A 115 -10.45 -9.71 15.30
C ASP A 115 -10.87 -9.30 13.87
N GLY A 116 -10.73 -8.02 13.52
CA GLY A 116 -11.17 -7.48 12.23
C GLY A 116 -12.69 -7.44 12.09
N HIS A 117 -13.46 -7.47 13.18
CA HIS A 117 -14.90 -7.31 13.13
C HIS A 117 -15.25 -5.91 12.63
N ARG A 118 -16.10 -5.80 11.60
CA ARG A 118 -16.53 -4.51 11.05
C ARG A 118 -17.46 -3.81 12.04
N LEU A 119 -17.05 -2.64 12.52
CA LEU A 119 -17.80 -1.83 13.48
C LEU A 119 -18.68 -0.78 12.80
N ALA A 120 -18.22 -0.22 11.68
CA ALA A 120 -18.96 0.78 10.92
C ALA A 120 -18.58 0.74 9.43
N ALA A 121 -19.51 1.20 8.59
CA ALA A 121 -19.29 1.40 7.17
C ALA A 121 -20.22 2.51 6.66
N ASN A 122 -19.65 3.58 6.12
CA ASN A 122 -20.39 4.73 5.61
C ASN A 122 -19.93 5.03 4.19
N ARG A 123 -20.85 5.53 3.35
CA ARG A 123 -20.47 6.15 2.08
C ARG A 123 -20.04 7.59 2.33
N VAL A 124 -19.01 8.02 1.62
CA VAL A 124 -18.52 9.40 1.63
C VAL A 124 -18.43 9.92 0.21
N THR A 125 -18.59 11.24 0.06
CA THR A 125 -18.68 11.92 -1.23
C THR A 125 -17.34 12.52 -1.69
N VAL A 126 -16.27 12.25 -0.96
CA VAL A 126 -14.92 12.74 -1.23
C VAL A 126 -14.03 11.62 -1.73
N SER A 127 -13.08 11.96 -2.61
CA SER A 127 -12.00 11.05 -3.01
C SER A 127 -11.05 10.87 -1.83
N ALA A 128 -11.01 9.68 -1.22
CA ALA A 128 -10.19 9.45 -0.03
C ALA A 128 -8.80 8.94 -0.43
N GLN A 129 -7.78 9.79 -0.34
CA GLN A 129 -6.40 9.41 -0.64
C GLN A 129 -5.41 10.18 0.23
N GLY A 130 -4.63 9.46 1.05
CA GLY A 130 -3.64 10.03 1.96
C GLY A 130 -3.78 9.54 3.39
N TYR A 131 -3.08 10.15 4.33
CA TYR A 131 -3.14 9.72 5.72
C TYR A 131 -4.43 10.20 6.38
N LEU A 132 -5.09 9.29 7.10
CA LEU A 132 -6.21 9.67 7.95
C LEU A 132 -5.69 10.44 9.16
N THR A 133 -6.35 11.54 9.50
CA THR A 133 -5.98 12.37 10.64
C THR A 133 -7.14 12.58 11.60
N ARG A 134 -6.84 12.59 12.89
CA ARG A 134 -7.75 13.03 13.94
C ARG A 134 -7.57 14.51 14.17
N ARG A 135 -8.65 15.28 14.06
CA ARG A 135 -8.69 16.70 14.45
C ARG A 135 -9.92 16.93 15.31
N SER A 136 -9.70 17.27 16.58
CA SER A 136 -10.75 17.69 17.51
C SER A 136 -11.94 16.71 17.59
N GLY A 137 -11.67 15.43 17.76
CA GLY A 137 -12.72 14.41 17.84
C GLY A 137 -13.42 14.15 16.52
N ARG A 138 -12.79 14.48 15.39
CA ARG A 138 -13.27 14.21 14.03
C ARG A 138 -12.19 13.51 13.22
N LEU A 139 -12.63 12.64 12.33
CA LEU A 139 -11.82 11.92 11.36
C LEU A 139 -11.82 12.70 10.06
N PHE A 140 -10.63 12.95 9.53
CA PHE A 140 -10.39 13.60 8.25
C PHE A 140 -9.52 12.73 7.35
N VAL A 141 -9.64 12.93 6.04
CA VAL A 141 -8.78 12.32 5.03
C VAL A 141 -8.31 13.37 4.05
N ASP A 142 -7.08 13.26 3.55
CA ASP A 142 -6.65 14.08 2.43
C ASP A 142 -7.42 13.69 1.15
N THR A 143 -7.66 14.66 0.28
CA THR A 143 -8.51 14.49 -0.91
C THR A 143 -7.70 14.37 -2.21
N GLY A 144 -6.53 13.74 -2.14
CA GLY A 144 -5.62 13.61 -3.29
C GLY A 144 -4.69 14.80 -3.42
N ARG A 145 -4.67 15.48 -4.58
CA ARG A 145 -3.75 16.61 -4.85
C ARG A 145 -4.18 17.93 -4.20
N ASP A 146 -5.30 17.94 -3.49
CA ASP A 146 -5.80 19.07 -2.70
C ASP A 146 -5.77 18.69 -1.21
N PRO A 147 -4.90 19.32 -0.40
CA PRO A 147 -4.72 19.03 1.02
C PRO A 147 -5.78 19.67 1.92
N ALA A 148 -6.81 20.33 1.38
CA ALA A 148 -7.88 20.92 2.20
C ALA A 148 -8.56 19.89 3.13
N GLY A 149 -8.54 18.60 2.76
CA GLY A 149 -8.98 17.48 3.57
C GLY A 149 -10.50 17.37 3.65
N GLY A 150 -11.03 16.16 3.50
CA GLY A 150 -12.44 15.83 3.64
C GLY A 150 -12.79 15.42 5.07
N PHE A 151 -13.83 16.01 5.64
CA PHE A 151 -14.44 15.52 6.89
C PHE A 151 -15.15 14.18 6.63
N LEU A 152 -14.89 13.18 7.47
CA LEU A 152 -15.45 11.84 7.31
C LEU A 152 -16.46 11.48 8.39
N ALA A 153 -16.11 11.70 9.66
CA ALA A 153 -16.95 11.30 10.79
C ALA A 153 -16.54 11.99 12.09
N GLU A 154 -17.43 12.00 13.07
CA GLU A 154 -17.06 12.28 14.45
C GLU A 154 -16.49 11.02 15.12
N LEU A 155 -15.34 11.18 15.75
CA LEU A 155 -14.74 10.24 16.69
C LEU A 155 -15.23 10.62 18.10
N LYS A 156 -16.52 10.37 18.38
CA LYS A 156 -17.18 10.82 19.63
C LYS A 156 -16.52 10.23 20.89
N ARG A 157 -16.29 11.11 21.89
CA ARG A 157 -16.28 10.79 23.34
C ARG A 157 -17.03 11.93 24.06
N ARG A 158 -17.82 11.63 25.10
CA ARG A 158 -18.56 12.66 25.85
C ARG A 158 -17.61 13.74 26.40
N GLY A 159 -17.93 15.01 26.16
CA GLY A 159 -17.45 16.16 26.94
C GLY A 159 -16.09 16.75 26.56
N LYS A 160 -16.05 17.60 25.51
CA LYS A 160 -15.43 18.95 25.46
C LYS A 160 -15.43 19.47 24.03
N GLY A 161 -15.65 20.78 23.89
CA GLY A 161 -15.72 21.49 22.61
C GLY A 161 -14.40 21.50 21.84
N VAL A 162 -14.53 21.63 20.52
CA VAL A 162 -13.45 21.64 19.54
C VAL A 162 -12.77 23.01 19.51
N GLY A 163 -11.47 23.06 19.83
CA GLY A 163 -10.63 24.25 19.58
C GLY A 163 -10.38 24.45 18.08
N ARG A 164 -10.28 25.72 17.67
CA ARG A 164 -10.00 26.15 16.29
C ARG A 164 -8.55 25.84 15.90
N GLU A 165 -8.34 25.29 14.71
CA GLU A 165 -7.02 25.03 14.13
C GLU A 165 -6.47 26.33 13.54
N THR A 166 -5.22 26.69 13.87
CA THR A 166 -4.61 27.99 13.56
C THR A 166 -3.51 27.96 12.50
N SER A 167 -3.09 26.81 11.98
CA SER A 167 -2.04 26.79 10.96
C SER A 167 -2.12 25.64 9.96
N THR A 168 -1.88 25.99 8.70
CA THR A 168 -1.56 25.10 7.59
C THR A 168 -0.04 24.91 7.51
N LEU A 169 0.40 23.71 7.14
CA LEU A 169 1.81 23.48 6.81
C LEU A 169 2.18 24.27 5.54
N ALA A 170 3.44 24.66 5.41
CA ALA A 170 3.91 25.34 4.21
C ALA A 170 3.83 24.42 2.98
N ASP A 171 3.49 25.00 1.82
CA ASP A 171 3.24 24.29 0.56
C ASP A 171 4.44 23.48 0.04
N ASP A 172 5.64 23.79 0.51
CA ASP A 172 6.87 23.08 0.14
C ASP A 172 6.92 21.65 0.70
N TYR A 173 6.15 21.34 1.75
CA TYR A 173 6.18 20.04 2.45
C TYR A 173 5.08 19.08 2.00
N ARG A 174 4.72 19.09 0.73
CA ARG A 174 3.52 18.43 0.19
C ARG A 174 3.64 16.92 -0.06
N PHE A 175 4.82 16.32 0.05
CA PHE A 175 5.03 14.93 -0.41
C PHE A 175 4.64 13.88 0.62
N SER A 176 4.79 14.19 1.91
CA SER A 176 4.43 13.28 3.00
C SER A 176 4.28 14.01 4.31
N PHE A 177 3.50 13.43 5.23
CA PHE A 177 3.22 14.02 6.53
C PHE A 177 3.14 12.95 7.62
N VAL A 178 3.70 13.24 8.79
CA VAL A 178 3.51 12.44 10.01
C VAL A 178 3.39 13.35 11.23
N GLY A 179 2.51 13.01 12.17
CA GLY A 179 2.39 13.73 13.46
C GLY A 179 3.08 12.96 14.58
N ALA A 180 3.77 13.67 15.48
CA ALA A 180 4.33 13.12 16.73
C ALA A 180 4.18 14.12 17.88
N GLY A 181 3.38 13.78 18.87
CA GLY A 181 3.11 14.66 20.01
C GLY A 181 2.58 16.03 19.56
N ASP A 182 3.31 17.08 19.93
CA ASP A 182 3.04 18.47 19.57
C ASP A 182 3.71 18.91 18.25
N LEU A 183 4.30 17.98 17.49
CA LEU A 183 4.94 18.25 16.21
C LEU A 183 4.15 17.70 15.02
N ARG A 184 4.19 18.45 13.92
CA ARG A 184 3.87 17.99 12.57
C ARG A 184 5.16 17.92 11.77
N ILE A 185 5.39 16.82 11.08
CA ILE A 185 6.58 16.63 10.28
C ILE A 185 6.14 16.47 8.83
N GLY A 186 6.75 17.23 7.94
CA GLY A 186 6.46 17.24 6.51
C GLY A 186 7.69 16.89 5.67
N GLY A 187 7.46 16.23 4.54
CA GLY A 187 8.47 15.88 3.55
C GLY A 187 8.42 16.79 2.32
N ALA A 188 9.58 17.29 1.92
CA ALA A 188 9.77 18.18 0.77
C ALA A 188 10.76 17.58 -0.25
N ASP A 189 11.09 18.35 -1.28
CA ASP A 189 12.19 18.01 -2.21
C ASP A 189 13.53 18.36 -1.53
N GLY A 190 14.37 17.35 -1.30
CA GLY A 190 15.69 17.49 -0.70
C GLY A 190 15.74 17.65 0.82
N HIS A 191 14.61 17.68 1.52
CA HIS A 191 14.60 17.88 2.98
C HIS A 191 13.29 17.46 3.67
N VAL A 192 13.35 17.36 4.99
CA VAL A 192 12.21 17.17 5.90
C VAL A 192 12.22 18.28 6.95
N ALA A 193 11.06 18.61 7.51
CA ALA A 193 10.97 19.58 8.61
C ALA A 193 9.87 19.24 9.61
N ALA A 194 10.10 19.60 10.86
CA ALA A 194 9.12 19.56 11.94
C ALA A 194 8.61 20.97 12.24
N PHE A 195 7.34 21.04 12.59
CA PHE A 195 6.59 22.25 12.88
C PHE A 195 5.83 22.06 14.18
N ASP A 196 5.82 23.09 15.02
CA ASP A 196 4.94 23.13 16.18
C ASP A 196 3.48 23.10 15.70
N ARG A 197 2.70 22.18 16.27
CA ARG A 197 1.34 21.88 15.80
C ARG A 197 0.35 23.01 16.05
N ARG A 198 0.60 23.89 17.03
CA ARG A 198 -0.31 24.97 17.42
C ARG A 198 -0.02 26.26 16.65
N SER A 199 1.24 26.65 16.60
CA SER A 199 1.71 27.88 15.98
C SER A 199 2.01 27.71 14.49
N GLY A 200 2.34 26.49 14.03
CA GLY A 200 2.86 26.25 12.68
C GLY A 200 4.32 26.65 12.50
N THR A 201 5.00 27.09 13.56
CA THR A 201 6.41 27.51 13.50
C THR A 201 7.31 26.31 13.24
N LYS A 202 8.23 26.43 12.28
CA LYS A 202 9.26 25.42 12.02
C LYS A 202 10.19 25.28 13.23
N THR A 203 10.28 24.09 13.80
CA THR A 203 11.10 23.80 15.00
C THR A 203 12.39 23.06 14.65
N TRP A 204 12.42 22.34 13.53
CA TRP A 204 13.57 21.55 13.09
C TRP A 204 13.50 21.26 11.59
N SER A 205 14.65 21.03 10.95
CA SER A 205 14.73 20.51 9.58
C SER A 205 16.05 19.78 9.34
N ALA A 206 16.04 18.83 8.41
CA ALA A 206 17.24 18.12 7.96
C ALA A 206 17.18 17.78 6.47
N PRO A 207 18.34 17.66 5.80
CA PRO A 207 18.41 17.27 4.40
C PRO A 207 18.07 15.78 4.21
N VAL A 208 17.54 15.44 3.04
CA VAL A 208 17.43 14.07 2.52
C VAL A 208 17.76 14.07 1.02
N SER A 209 18.16 12.92 0.47
CA SER A 209 18.43 12.80 -0.97
C SER A 209 17.13 12.65 -1.76
N GLY A 210 16.72 13.66 -2.54
CA GLY A 210 15.51 13.61 -3.37
C GLY A 210 14.21 13.90 -2.60
N ARG A 211 13.06 13.47 -3.15
CA ARG A 211 11.74 13.82 -2.62
C ARG A 211 11.30 12.88 -1.50
N ALA A 212 11.01 13.42 -0.32
CA ALA A 212 10.54 12.65 0.83
C ALA A 212 9.07 12.19 0.67
N TRP A 213 8.85 11.01 0.09
CA TRP A 213 7.52 10.45 -0.19
C TRP A 213 6.86 9.72 0.98
N SER A 214 7.64 9.32 1.99
CA SER A 214 7.08 8.68 3.18
C SER A 214 7.86 9.07 4.42
N LEU A 215 7.13 9.32 5.50
CA LEU A 215 7.68 9.54 6.83
C LEU A 215 7.07 8.52 7.78
N ALA A 216 7.89 7.99 8.68
CA ALA A 216 7.46 7.13 9.77
C ALA A 216 8.19 7.50 11.06
N ILE A 217 7.58 7.22 12.20
CA ILE A 217 8.20 7.45 13.51
C ILE A 217 8.21 6.13 14.27
N ALA A 218 9.39 5.68 14.68
CA ALA A 218 9.57 4.41 15.37
C ALA A 218 10.77 4.48 16.30
N GLY A 219 10.62 4.00 17.54
CA GLY A 219 11.74 3.88 18.49
C GLY A 219 12.47 5.20 18.80
N GLY A 220 11.78 6.35 18.69
CA GLY A 220 12.39 7.67 18.86
C GLY A 220 13.11 8.21 17.61
N TYR A 221 12.99 7.53 16.48
CA TYR A 221 13.53 7.98 15.18
C TYR A 221 12.42 8.46 14.26
N LEU A 222 12.71 9.51 13.49
CA LEU A 222 12.02 9.84 12.26
C LEU A 222 12.72 9.12 11.10
N LEU A 223 11.98 8.33 10.34
CA LEU A 223 12.43 7.68 9.14
C LEU A 223 11.87 8.42 7.93
N ALA A 224 12.71 8.79 6.98
CA ALA A 224 12.32 9.42 5.73
C ALA A 224 12.75 8.54 4.55
N SER A 225 11.80 8.11 3.72
CA SER A 225 12.10 7.41 2.47
C SER A 225 11.94 8.34 1.28
N THR A 226 12.87 8.30 0.34
CA THR A 226 12.89 9.19 -0.82
C THR A 226 12.72 8.47 -2.16
N ASP A 227 12.51 9.22 -3.24
CA ASP A 227 12.44 8.68 -4.60
C ASP A 227 13.79 8.19 -5.16
N THR A 228 14.90 8.51 -4.51
CA THR A 228 16.22 7.93 -4.82
C THR A 228 16.37 6.51 -4.26
N GLY A 229 15.43 6.06 -3.42
CA GLY A 229 15.47 4.76 -2.76
C GLY A 229 16.23 4.76 -1.43
N GLU A 230 16.67 5.92 -0.95
CA GLU A 230 17.29 6.06 0.37
C GLU A 230 16.24 6.06 1.48
N VAL A 231 16.58 5.44 2.62
CA VAL A 231 15.83 5.58 3.87
C VAL A 231 16.77 6.17 4.92
N THR A 232 16.54 7.43 5.27
CA THR A 232 17.35 8.16 6.27
C THR A 232 16.66 8.12 7.63
N ALA A 233 17.41 7.82 8.70
CA ALA A 233 16.91 7.82 10.07
C ALA A 233 17.47 9.00 10.87
N PHE A 234 16.59 9.81 11.46
CA PHE A 234 16.93 10.92 12.34
C PHE A 234 16.54 10.58 13.77
N GLY A 235 17.50 10.52 14.68
CA GLY A 235 17.22 10.19 16.08
C GLY A 235 18.41 10.43 17.01
N PRO A 236 18.25 10.13 18.30
CA PRO A 236 19.21 10.52 19.35
C PRO A 236 20.53 9.75 19.31
N ARG A 237 20.57 8.56 18.68
CA ARG A 237 21.80 7.82 18.46
C ARG A 237 22.05 7.65 16.97
N PRO A 238 23.28 7.91 16.48
CA PRO A 238 23.62 7.65 15.10
C PRO A 238 23.49 6.15 14.77
N VAL A 239 23.15 5.86 13.51
CA VAL A 239 23.25 4.51 12.94
C VAL A 239 24.56 4.51 12.16
N ASP A 240 25.57 3.80 12.66
CA ASP A 240 26.98 4.03 12.30
C ASP A 240 27.33 3.74 10.84
N MET A 241 26.53 2.96 10.11
CA MET A 241 26.69 2.75 8.67
C MET A 241 25.36 2.59 7.92
N PRO A 242 25.17 3.29 6.78
CA PRO A 242 24.10 3.02 5.84
C PRO A 242 24.19 1.59 5.30
N ILE A 243 23.08 0.87 5.29
CA ILE A 243 23.04 -0.51 4.80
C ILE A 243 22.29 -0.51 3.48
N SER A 244 22.99 -0.96 2.44
CA SER A 244 22.41 -1.11 1.11
C SER A 244 21.74 -2.47 0.98
N HIS A 245 20.45 -2.45 0.66
CA HIS A 245 19.70 -3.65 0.29
C HIS A 245 19.34 -3.57 -1.19
N ASP A 246 20.11 -4.24 -2.05
CA ASP A 246 19.61 -4.51 -3.40
C ASP A 246 18.57 -5.63 -3.31
N SER A 247 17.31 -5.21 -3.33
CA SER A 247 16.18 -6.13 -3.28
C SER A 247 15.76 -6.58 -4.67
N ARG A 248 16.22 -5.95 -5.76
CA ARG A 248 15.69 -6.25 -7.10
C ARG A 248 16.48 -7.39 -7.73
N PRO A 249 15.81 -8.50 -8.08
CA PRO A 249 16.53 -9.59 -8.73
C PRO A 249 16.92 -9.20 -10.15
N THR A 250 18.15 -9.57 -10.54
CA THR A 250 18.63 -9.36 -11.90
C THR A 250 17.76 -10.14 -12.88
N PRO A 251 17.23 -9.49 -13.94
CA PRO A 251 16.43 -10.19 -14.93
C PRO A 251 17.25 -11.31 -15.60
N SER A 252 16.76 -12.55 -15.53
CA SER A 252 17.36 -13.67 -16.26
C SER A 252 17.02 -13.60 -17.75
N ALA A 253 18.01 -13.69 -18.63
CA ALA A 253 17.78 -13.84 -20.06
C ALA A 253 17.48 -15.32 -20.37
N ALA A 254 16.21 -15.65 -20.62
CA ALA A 254 15.78 -17.01 -20.95
C ALA A 254 14.99 -17.00 -22.27
N SER A 255 15.27 -17.97 -23.15
CA SER A 255 14.51 -18.18 -24.38
C SER A 255 13.08 -18.64 -24.08
N PRO A 256 12.09 -18.34 -24.96
CA PRO A 256 10.71 -18.74 -24.73
C PRO A 256 10.57 -20.26 -24.82
N SER A 257 9.66 -20.83 -24.03
CA SER A 257 9.30 -22.25 -24.14
C SER A 257 8.61 -22.54 -25.48
N ALA A 258 8.49 -23.82 -25.86
CA ALA A 258 7.73 -24.21 -27.05
C ALA A 258 6.25 -23.78 -26.97
N SER A 259 5.64 -23.92 -25.78
CA SER A 259 4.27 -23.46 -25.50
C SER A 259 4.14 -21.95 -25.68
N THR A 260 5.04 -21.19 -25.04
CA THR A 260 5.09 -19.72 -25.16
C THR A 260 5.27 -19.31 -26.61
N THR A 261 6.14 -19.99 -27.36
CA THR A 261 6.37 -19.70 -28.78
C THR A 261 5.09 -19.87 -29.62
N ALA A 262 4.31 -20.92 -29.37
CA ALA A 262 3.03 -21.13 -30.04
C ALA A 262 2.02 -20.01 -29.70
N ILE A 263 1.91 -19.65 -28.41
CA ILE A 263 1.05 -18.56 -27.95
C ILE A 263 1.44 -17.22 -28.61
N LEU A 264 2.74 -16.91 -28.64
CA LEU A 264 3.26 -15.67 -29.23
C LEU A 264 3.00 -15.54 -30.73
N LYS A 265 2.86 -16.66 -31.45
CA LYS A 265 2.46 -16.68 -32.87
C LYS A 265 0.97 -16.43 -33.06
N ALA A 266 0.14 -16.92 -32.14
CA ALA A 266 -1.31 -16.78 -32.19
C ALA A 266 -1.81 -15.42 -31.64
N LEU A 267 -1.00 -14.71 -30.86
CA LEU A 267 -1.38 -13.44 -30.23
C LEU A 267 -1.43 -12.28 -31.24
N PRO A 268 -2.61 -11.65 -31.48
CA PRO A 268 -2.73 -10.51 -32.39
C PRO A 268 -2.04 -9.25 -31.83
N HIS A 269 -1.97 -9.12 -30.50
CA HIS A 269 -1.33 -8.00 -29.82
C HIS A 269 -0.50 -8.48 -28.63
N ARG A 270 0.64 -7.83 -28.40
CA ARG A 270 1.58 -8.15 -27.31
C ARG A 270 1.54 -7.15 -26.16
N ARG A 271 0.44 -6.41 -26.02
CA ARG A 271 0.20 -5.40 -24.96
C ARG A 271 -1.21 -5.57 -24.42
N GLY A 272 -1.44 -5.16 -23.17
CA GLY A 272 -2.74 -5.33 -22.50
C GLY A 272 -2.64 -6.32 -21.34
N TYR A 273 -3.68 -7.12 -21.11
CA TYR A 273 -3.75 -8.06 -19.99
C TYR A 273 -3.90 -9.50 -20.49
N ALA A 274 -3.24 -10.43 -19.81
CA ALA A 274 -3.42 -11.86 -20.01
C ALA A 274 -3.80 -12.52 -18.69
N ILE A 275 -4.65 -13.53 -18.76
CA ILE A 275 -4.94 -14.43 -17.64
C ILE A 275 -4.46 -15.83 -17.97
N VAL A 276 -3.76 -16.45 -17.03
CA VAL A 276 -3.21 -17.80 -17.14
C VAL A 276 -3.81 -18.64 -16.01
N LEU A 277 -4.48 -19.73 -16.37
CA LEU A 277 -5.10 -20.66 -15.45
C LEU A 277 -4.19 -21.86 -15.19
N GLY A 278 -4.12 -22.32 -13.93
CA GLY A 278 -3.46 -23.59 -13.61
C GLY A 278 -1.93 -23.59 -13.63
N ASP A 279 -1.28 -22.45 -13.88
CA ASP A 279 0.18 -22.31 -13.83
C ASP A 279 0.70 -22.24 -12.39
N SER A 280 0.83 -23.41 -11.76
CA SER A 280 1.08 -23.57 -10.31
C SER A 280 2.33 -22.85 -9.77
N ASN A 281 3.28 -22.47 -10.62
CA ASN A 281 4.49 -21.73 -10.23
C ASN A 281 4.73 -20.45 -11.06
N ALA A 282 3.71 -19.98 -11.79
CA ALA A 282 3.77 -18.80 -12.65
C ALA A 282 4.83 -18.87 -13.78
N GLN A 283 5.26 -20.06 -14.20
CA GLN A 283 6.33 -20.22 -15.20
C GLN A 283 5.91 -19.74 -16.59
N GLU A 284 4.71 -20.11 -17.03
CA GLU A 284 4.17 -19.65 -18.31
C GLU A 284 3.87 -18.15 -18.24
N GLY A 285 3.37 -17.69 -17.09
CA GLY A 285 3.17 -16.26 -16.86
C GLY A 285 4.46 -15.43 -16.94
N ILE A 286 5.56 -15.96 -16.37
CA ILE A 286 6.91 -15.38 -16.47
C ILE A 286 7.38 -15.36 -17.92
N ASN A 287 7.26 -16.48 -18.64
CA ASN A 287 7.68 -16.55 -20.04
C ASN A 287 6.92 -15.55 -20.92
N LEU A 288 5.61 -15.42 -20.74
CA LEU A 288 4.80 -14.43 -21.45
C LEU A 288 5.22 -13.00 -21.12
N ALA A 289 5.44 -12.69 -19.84
CA ALA A 289 5.83 -11.34 -19.41
C ALA A 289 7.22 -10.92 -19.90
N ARG A 290 8.12 -11.87 -20.15
CA ARG A 290 9.46 -11.62 -20.74
C ARG A 290 9.43 -11.29 -22.23
N HIS A 291 8.48 -11.86 -22.97
CA HIS A 291 8.44 -11.80 -24.44
C HIS A 291 7.31 -10.94 -24.99
N THR A 292 6.56 -10.28 -24.10
CA THR A 292 5.46 -9.37 -24.43
C THR A 292 5.45 -8.19 -23.46
N ALA A 293 4.70 -7.15 -23.80
CA ALA A 293 4.32 -6.08 -22.88
C ALA A 293 3.01 -6.37 -22.11
N LEU A 294 2.51 -7.62 -22.13
CA LEU A 294 1.28 -7.99 -21.40
C LEU A 294 1.50 -7.93 -19.88
N GLN A 295 0.48 -7.48 -19.16
CA GLN A 295 0.34 -7.65 -17.71
C GLN A 295 -0.32 -9.01 -17.46
N VAL A 296 0.41 -9.92 -16.81
CA VAL A 296 0.00 -11.32 -16.73
C VAL A 296 -0.55 -11.64 -15.35
N HIS A 297 -1.76 -12.18 -15.30
CA HIS A 297 -2.43 -12.60 -14.09
C HIS A 297 -2.49 -14.12 -14.03
N VAL A 298 -1.90 -14.72 -13.00
CA VAL A 298 -1.88 -16.18 -12.85
C VAL A 298 -2.88 -16.56 -11.78
N LEU A 299 -3.96 -17.25 -12.16
CA LEU A 299 -4.98 -17.69 -11.22
C LEU A 299 -4.62 -19.04 -10.60
N LEU A 300 -4.59 -19.05 -9.27
CA LEU A 300 -4.19 -20.20 -8.46
C LEU A 300 -5.29 -20.53 -7.45
N ASN A 301 -5.54 -21.81 -7.23
CA ASN A 301 -6.64 -22.28 -6.36
C ASN A 301 -6.27 -22.35 -4.86
N SER A 302 -4.99 -22.19 -4.52
CA SER A 302 -4.48 -22.32 -3.15
C SER A 302 -3.65 -21.10 -2.72
N PRO A 303 -3.81 -20.58 -1.49
CA PRO A 303 -2.96 -19.53 -0.94
C PRO A 303 -1.47 -19.91 -0.92
N GLN A 304 -1.14 -21.17 -0.66
CA GLN A 304 0.24 -21.66 -0.63
C GLN A 304 0.88 -21.62 -2.02
N ALA A 305 0.13 -21.97 -3.06
CA ALA A 305 0.59 -21.85 -4.44
C ALA A 305 0.85 -20.38 -4.81
N VAL A 306 -0.03 -19.47 -4.37
CA VAL A 306 0.15 -18.02 -4.60
C VAL A 306 1.42 -17.49 -3.95
N THR A 307 1.71 -17.88 -2.70
CA THR A 307 2.95 -17.48 -2.03
C THR A 307 4.18 -17.95 -2.81
N ARG A 308 4.26 -19.23 -3.19
CA ARG A 308 5.37 -19.78 -3.97
C ARG A 308 5.53 -19.12 -5.34
N ALA A 309 4.42 -18.89 -6.04
CA ALA A 309 4.43 -18.22 -7.34
C ALA A 309 4.91 -16.76 -7.21
N ARG A 310 4.54 -16.05 -6.14
CA ARG A 310 5.01 -14.67 -5.89
C ARG A 310 6.50 -14.61 -5.60
N GLU A 311 7.01 -15.54 -4.81
CA GLU A 311 8.46 -15.68 -4.58
C GLU A 311 9.20 -15.95 -5.90
N THR A 312 8.69 -16.88 -6.71
CA THR A 312 9.26 -17.20 -8.03
C THR A 312 9.25 -15.98 -8.95
N VAL A 313 8.12 -15.29 -9.07
CA VAL A 313 7.97 -14.07 -9.89
C VAL A 313 8.91 -12.96 -9.42
N TRP A 314 9.04 -12.78 -8.09
CA TRP A 314 9.95 -11.83 -7.48
C TRP A 314 11.38 -12.13 -7.89
N GLN A 315 11.86 -13.36 -7.69
CA GLN A 315 13.20 -13.84 -8.06
C GLN A 315 13.54 -13.62 -9.55
N HIS A 316 12.53 -13.56 -10.42
CA HIS A 316 12.71 -13.29 -11.85
C HIS A 316 12.71 -11.80 -12.22
N GLY A 317 12.54 -10.90 -11.24
CA GLY A 317 12.45 -9.45 -11.46
C GLY A 317 11.14 -9.00 -12.09
N LEU A 318 10.09 -9.82 -12.01
CA LEU A 318 8.82 -9.62 -12.72
C LEU A 318 7.64 -9.30 -11.77
N ALA A 319 7.91 -8.95 -10.52
CA ALA A 319 6.89 -8.50 -9.59
C ALA A 319 6.14 -7.29 -10.16
N GLY A 320 4.82 -7.42 -10.26
CA GLY A 320 3.94 -6.43 -10.87
C GLY A 320 3.81 -6.50 -12.39
N ARG A 321 4.67 -7.25 -13.09
CA ARG A 321 4.45 -7.68 -14.48
C ARG A 321 3.69 -9.00 -14.54
N VAL A 322 3.94 -9.87 -13.56
CA VAL A 322 3.20 -11.11 -13.31
C VAL A 322 2.57 -11.00 -11.92
N THR A 323 1.27 -11.20 -11.82
CA THR A 323 0.53 -11.11 -10.56
C THR A 323 -0.16 -12.45 -10.29
N PRO A 324 0.39 -13.27 -9.39
CA PRO A 324 -0.30 -14.46 -8.90
C PRO A 324 -1.46 -14.07 -7.99
N VAL A 325 -2.65 -14.55 -8.31
CA VAL A 325 -3.91 -14.23 -7.63
C VAL A 325 -4.55 -15.52 -7.11
N HIS A 326 -4.99 -15.50 -5.85
CA HIS A 326 -5.78 -16.59 -5.30
C HIS A 326 -7.22 -16.49 -5.79
N SER A 327 -7.72 -17.51 -6.49
CA SER A 327 -9.13 -17.63 -6.88
C SER A 327 -9.65 -19.02 -6.56
N LYS A 328 -10.73 -19.09 -5.76
CA LYS A 328 -11.41 -20.36 -5.43
C LYS A 328 -12.28 -20.88 -6.58
N SER A 329 -12.71 -19.99 -7.48
CA SER A 329 -13.46 -20.32 -8.69
C SER A 329 -13.02 -19.36 -9.79
N PRO A 330 -12.18 -19.80 -10.75
CA PRO A 330 -11.73 -18.97 -11.86
C PRO A 330 -12.87 -18.39 -12.72
N ARG A 331 -14.06 -19.01 -12.65
CA ARG A 331 -15.26 -18.64 -13.42
C ARG A 331 -16.24 -17.72 -12.69
N ALA A 332 -16.00 -17.36 -11.43
CA ALA A 332 -16.83 -16.39 -10.73
C ALA A 332 -16.39 -14.98 -11.13
N GLU A 333 -17.29 -14.23 -11.78
CA GLU A 333 -17.10 -12.95 -12.50
C GLU A 333 -16.65 -11.78 -11.60
N THR A 334 -15.43 -11.81 -11.08
CA THR A 334 -14.87 -10.67 -10.30
C THR A 334 -14.15 -9.65 -11.18
N TYR A 335 -13.96 -9.95 -12.45
CA TYR A 335 -13.27 -9.10 -13.44
C TYR A 335 -14.29 -8.41 -14.34
N VAL A 336 -13.94 -7.23 -14.87
CA VAL A 336 -14.76 -6.57 -15.89
C VAL A 336 -14.72 -7.32 -17.22
N ASP A 337 -15.81 -7.24 -17.97
CA ASP A 337 -15.92 -7.88 -19.29
C ASP A 337 -14.84 -7.38 -20.25
N SER A 338 -14.36 -8.29 -21.11
CA SER A 338 -13.34 -8.00 -22.12
C SER A 338 -12.02 -7.43 -21.57
N LEU A 339 -11.75 -7.63 -20.28
CA LEU A 339 -10.52 -7.16 -19.63
C LEU A 339 -9.26 -7.80 -20.19
N PHE A 340 -9.34 -9.08 -20.54
CA PHE A 340 -8.18 -9.87 -20.94
C PHE A 340 -8.12 -10.04 -22.46
N ASN A 341 -6.97 -9.71 -23.03
CA ASN A 341 -6.63 -9.98 -24.43
C ASN A 341 -6.37 -11.46 -24.70
N LEU A 342 -6.04 -12.21 -23.64
CA LEU A 342 -5.67 -13.62 -23.69
C LEU A 342 -6.15 -14.31 -22.41
N ALA A 343 -6.83 -15.43 -22.56
CA ALA A 343 -7.13 -16.36 -21.48
C ALA A 343 -6.61 -17.74 -21.88
N LEU A 344 -5.71 -18.29 -21.06
CA LEU A 344 -5.07 -19.59 -21.24
C LEU A 344 -5.46 -20.55 -20.13
#